data_AF-A0A4V0YIA4-F1
#
_entry.id   AF-A0A4V0YIA4-F1
#
_cell.length_a   1.000
_cell.length_b   1.000
_cell.length_c   1.000
_cell.angle_alpha   90.00
_cell.angle_beta   90.00
_cell.angle_gamma   90.00
#
_symmetry.space_group_name_H-M   'P 1'
#
loop_
_entity.id
_entity.type
_entity.pdbx_description
1 polymer ?
#
loop_
_entity_poly.entity_id
_entity_poly.type
_entity_poly.pdbx_seq_one_letter_code
_entity_poly.pdbx_strand_id
1 'polypeptide(L)'
;MTQSSTTARSLWIASMTGASTIISMALACATPFPALAALAAGAPRKRDGLLLVGAAWAVAQTIGICVQGQAVNAEKAIWAATLLAGALISAMAAHMIGQSLRKTGTIAQAGGAFVAAFVGFKAVVLVTTLMLDSGHGAFAADVLARQFVRNGLIFAGLLVLQRGLAVIGLPTLRPAHA
;
A
#
# COMPACT_ATOMS: atom_id res chain seq x y z
N MET A 1 10.08 15.22 25.67
CA MET A 1 10.94 14.76 24.56
C MET A 1 10.13 13.87 23.63
N THR A 2 9.48 14.41 22.58
CA THR A 2 8.62 13.62 21.65
C THR A 2 8.80 13.99 20.17
N GLN A 3 9.47 15.11 19.85
CA GLN A 3 9.58 15.64 18.49
C GLN A 3 10.35 14.76 17.51
N SER A 4 11.38 14.01 17.93
CA SER A 4 12.17 13.17 17.00
C SER A 4 11.34 12.04 16.36
N SER A 5 10.35 11.51 17.09
CA SER A 5 9.52 10.39 16.61
C SER A 5 8.49 10.80 15.55
N THR A 6 7.93 12.01 15.66
CA THR A 6 6.94 12.52 14.71
C THR A 6 7.59 12.88 13.39
N THR A 7 8.72 13.60 13.41
CA THR A 7 9.46 13.97 12.19
C THR A 7 9.96 12.74 11.45
N ALA A 8 10.48 11.74 12.18
CA ALA A 8 10.92 10.47 11.61
C ALA A 8 9.78 9.73 10.89
N ARG A 9 8.61 9.67 11.52
CA ARG A 9 7.41 9.05 10.93
C ARG A 9 6.97 9.80 9.67
N SER A 10 6.85 11.13 9.74
CA SER A 10 6.42 11.93 8.59
C SER A 10 7.38 11.78 7.42
N LEU A 11 8.69 11.77 7.67
CA LEU A 11 9.69 11.57 6.63
C LEU A 11 9.62 10.17 6.02
N TRP A 12 9.41 9.14 6.84
CA TRP A 12 9.23 7.77 6.34
C TRP A 12 7.96 7.65 5.48
N ILE A 13 6.82 8.19 5.94
CA ILE A 13 5.57 8.20 5.18
C ILE A 13 5.77 8.93 3.84
N ALA A 14 6.37 10.12 3.88
CA ALA A 14 6.64 10.92 2.69
C ALA A 14 7.57 10.20 1.70
N SER A 15 8.64 9.56 2.19
CA SER A 15 9.61 8.84 1.36
C SER A 15 8.98 7.61 0.70
N MET A 16 8.23 6.80 1.44
CA MET A 16 7.58 5.61 0.89
C MET A 16 6.45 5.98 -0.08
N THR A 17 5.68 7.01 0.26
CA THR A 17 4.62 7.54 -0.63
C THR A 17 5.23 8.09 -1.92
N GLY A 18 6.29 8.91 -1.81
CA GLY A 18 7.00 9.48 -2.95
C GLY A 18 7.61 8.41 -3.84
N ALA A 19 8.34 7.45 -3.26
CA ALA A 19 8.92 6.32 -4.00
C ALA A 19 7.84 5.50 -4.71
N SER A 20 6.75 5.15 -4.00
CA SER A 20 5.62 4.43 -4.60
C SER A 20 4.98 5.20 -5.74
N THR A 21 4.85 6.52 -5.60
CA THR A 21 4.27 7.40 -6.63
C THR A 21 5.16 7.45 -7.87
N ILE A 22 6.48 7.64 -7.69
CA ILE A 22 7.46 7.65 -8.78
C ILE A 22 7.44 6.32 -9.53
N ILE A 23 7.47 5.20 -8.81
CA ILE A 23 7.41 3.85 -9.40
C ILE A 23 6.09 3.66 -10.16
N SER A 24 4.97 4.15 -9.61
CA SER A 24 3.65 4.07 -10.26
C SER A 24 3.61 4.85 -11.57
N MET A 25 4.17 6.05 -11.60
CA MET A 25 4.26 6.87 -12.82
C MET A 25 5.23 6.25 -13.84
N ALA A 26 6.40 5.81 -13.41
CA ALA A 26 7.42 5.21 -14.31
C ALA A 26 6.93 3.91 -14.97
N LEU A 27 6.16 3.09 -14.25
CA LEU A 27 5.60 1.85 -14.79
C LEU A 27 4.14 2.03 -15.27
N ALA A 28 3.64 3.26 -15.35
CA ALA A 28 2.28 3.61 -15.77
C ALA A 28 1.18 2.69 -15.20
N CYS A 29 1.20 2.37 -13.89
CA CYS A 29 -0.01 1.81 -13.28
C CYS A 29 -0.42 2.46 -11.99
N ALA A 30 -1.68 2.18 -11.66
CA ALA A 30 -2.34 2.57 -10.43
C ALA A 30 -1.47 2.28 -9.21
N THR A 31 -1.57 3.16 -8.22
CA THR A 31 -0.84 3.11 -6.96
C THR A 31 -0.91 1.71 -6.33
N PRO A 32 0.24 1.09 -5.98
CA PRO A 32 0.33 -0.27 -5.48
C PRO A 32 -0.08 -0.33 -3.99
N PHE A 33 -1.36 -0.05 -3.70
CA PHE A 33 -1.90 -0.09 -2.34
C PHE A 33 -1.64 -1.40 -1.60
N PRO A 34 -1.75 -2.59 -2.22
CA PRO A 34 -1.38 -3.84 -1.57
C PRO A 34 0.09 -3.90 -1.11
N ALA A 35 1.02 -3.40 -1.92
CA ALA A 35 2.44 -3.38 -1.56
C ALA A 35 2.72 -2.44 -0.39
N LEU A 36 2.13 -1.24 -0.41
CA LEU A 36 2.23 -0.28 0.69
C LEU A 36 1.59 -0.79 1.98
N ALA A 37 0.45 -1.47 1.88
CA ALA A 37 -0.23 -2.11 3.00
C ALA A 37 0.60 -3.26 3.61
N ALA A 38 1.26 -4.06 2.76
CA ALA A 38 2.16 -5.10 3.21
C ALA A 38 3.40 -4.52 3.92
N LEU A 39 3.96 -3.42 3.40
CA LEU A 39 5.05 -2.70 4.04
C LEU A 39 4.62 -2.11 5.39
N ALA A 40 3.42 -1.52 5.43
CA ALA A 40 2.80 -1.00 6.64
C ALA A 40 2.66 -2.06 7.74
N ALA A 41 2.49 -3.33 7.39
CA ALA A 41 2.39 -4.42 8.38
C ALA A 41 3.63 -4.51 9.30
N GLY A 42 4.80 -4.09 8.80
CA GLY A 42 6.04 -4.03 9.57
C GLY A 42 6.19 -2.79 10.47
N ALA A 43 5.29 -1.81 10.37
CA ALA A 43 5.33 -0.60 11.18
C ALA A 43 5.00 -0.91 12.67
N PRO A 44 5.64 -0.21 13.63
CA PRO A 44 5.45 -0.46 15.06
C PRO A 44 4.03 -0.13 15.55
N ARG A 45 3.31 0.74 14.86
CA ARG A 45 1.92 1.11 15.19
C ARG A 45 1.04 0.94 13.96
N LYS A 46 -0.10 0.25 14.12
CA LYS A 46 -1.13 0.11 13.08
C LYS A 46 -1.54 1.45 12.48
N ARG A 47 -1.62 2.51 13.30
CA ARG A 47 -1.95 3.87 12.87
C ARG A 47 -0.98 4.42 11.83
N ASP A 48 0.31 4.10 11.93
CA ASP A 48 1.33 4.61 11.00
C ASP A 48 1.18 3.96 9.63
N GLY A 49 0.80 2.68 9.61
CA GLY A 49 0.42 1.96 8.40
C GLY A 49 -0.82 2.52 7.71
N LEU A 50 -1.87 2.86 8.48
CA LEU A 50 -3.09 3.49 7.96
C LEU A 50 -2.81 4.89 7.41
N LEU A 51 -1.96 5.67 8.09
CA LEU A 51 -1.52 6.98 7.61
C LEU A 51 -0.71 6.87 6.32
N LEU A 52 0.16 5.86 6.18
CA LEU A 52 0.91 5.63 4.95
C LEU A 52 -0.02 5.39 3.76
N VAL A 53 -0.95 4.44 3.89
CA VAL A 53 -1.86 4.11 2.77
C VAL A 53 -2.82 5.25 2.46
N GLY A 54 -3.27 6.00 3.49
CA GLY A 54 -4.11 7.18 3.32
C GLY A 54 -3.36 8.33 2.63
N ALA A 55 -2.10 8.59 2.99
CA ALA A 55 -1.26 9.58 2.33
C ALA A 55 -1.01 9.20 0.86
N ALA A 56 -0.69 7.93 0.59
CA ALA A 56 -0.51 7.44 -0.78
C ALA A 56 -1.79 7.53 -1.61
N TRP A 57 -2.95 7.29 -1.00
CA TRP A 57 -4.24 7.50 -1.66
C TRP A 57 -4.46 8.97 -1.99
N ALA A 58 -4.24 9.89 -1.04
CA ALA A 58 -4.43 11.31 -1.27
C ALA A 58 -3.54 11.81 -2.43
N VAL A 59 -2.26 11.42 -2.45
CA VAL A 59 -1.33 11.75 -3.53
C VAL A 59 -1.81 11.19 -4.87
N ALA A 60 -2.29 9.94 -4.90
CA ALA A 60 -2.83 9.33 -6.11
C ALA A 60 -4.04 10.12 -6.67
N GLN A 61 -4.94 10.56 -5.79
CA GLN A 61 -6.10 11.37 -6.19
C GLN A 61 -5.67 12.74 -6.70
N THR A 62 -4.74 13.41 -6.03
CA THR A 62 -4.20 14.70 -6.48
C THR A 62 -3.56 14.58 -7.86
N ILE A 63 -2.81 13.52 -8.13
CA ILE A 63 -2.20 13.32 -9.46
C ILE A 63 -3.28 13.05 -10.52
N GLY A 64 -4.26 12.19 -10.24
CA GLY A 64 -5.36 11.93 -11.17
C GLY A 64 -6.16 13.19 -11.52
N ILE A 65 -6.48 14.01 -10.52
CA ILE A 65 -7.29 15.22 -10.70
C ILE A 65 -6.45 16.35 -11.32
N CYS A 66 -5.31 16.68 -10.74
CA CYS A 66 -4.56 17.89 -11.08
C CYS A 66 -3.59 17.70 -12.26
N VAL A 67 -2.98 16.51 -12.39
CA VAL A 67 -1.96 16.25 -13.42
C VAL A 67 -2.59 15.65 -14.67
N GLN A 68 -3.50 14.69 -14.50
CA GLN A 68 -4.17 14.03 -15.62
C GLN A 68 -5.47 14.74 -16.05
N GLY A 69 -5.89 15.79 -15.33
CA GLY A 69 -7.09 16.55 -15.64
C GLY A 69 -8.37 15.71 -15.57
N GLN A 70 -8.39 14.62 -14.79
CA GLN A 70 -9.55 13.74 -14.75
C GLN A 70 -10.75 14.46 -14.13
N ALA A 71 -11.78 14.67 -14.92
CA ALA A 71 -13.06 15.19 -14.43
C ALA A 71 -13.60 14.29 -13.31
N VAL A 72 -14.04 14.90 -12.20
CA VAL A 72 -14.68 14.23 -11.08
C VAL A 72 -16.14 14.00 -11.43
N ASN A 73 -16.54 12.74 -11.53
CA ASN A 73 -17.93 12.33 -11.68
C ASN A 73 -18.29 11.33 -10.57
N ALA A 74 -19.59 11.01 -10.45
CA ALA A 74 -20.07 10.12 -9.39
C ALA A 74 -19.37 8.75 -9.41
N GLU A 75 -19.21 8.15 -10.59
CA GLU A 75 -18.56 6.85 -10.74
C GLU A 75 -17.09 6.87 -10.30
N LYS A 76 -16.32 7.89 -10.72
CA LYS A 76 -14.93 8.04 -10.29
C LYS A 76 -14.81 8.37 -8.81
N ALA A 77 -15.77 9.08 -8.23
CA ALA A 77 -15.81 9.31 -6.79
C ALA A 77 -16.05 8.00 -6.02
N ILE A 78 -16.90 7.12 -6.54
CA ILE A 78 -17.10 5.77 -5.98
C ILE A 78 -15.81 4.97 -6.09
N TRP A 79 -15.17 4.93 -7.27
CA TRP A 79 -13.89 4.23 -7.43
C TRP A 79 -12.80 4.81 -6.52
N ALA A 80 -12.72 6.13 -6.36
CA ALA A 80 -11.80 6.78 -5.41
C ALA A 80 -12.03 6.29 -3.97
N ALA A 81 -13.28 6.24 -3.53
CA ALA A 81 -13.64 5.74 -2.20
C ALA A 81 -13.34 4.24 -2.05
N THR A 82 -13.61 3.44 -3.09
CA THR A 82 -13.27 2.01 -3.15
C THR A 82 -11.78 1.77 -3.02
N LEU A 83 -10.94 2.57 -3.68
CA LEU A 83 -9.49 2.47 -3.56
C LEU A 83 -9.02 2.78 -2.13
N LEU A 84 -9.59 3.80 -1.48
CA LEU A 84 -9.28 4.11 -0.08
C LEU A 84 -9.72 2.97 0.85
N ALA A 85 -10.96 2.52 0.73
CA ALA A 85 -11.50 1.43 1.53
C ALA A 85 -10.68 0.14 1.33
N GLY A 86 -10.35 -0.19 0.08
CA GLY A 86 -9.49 -1.31 -0.28
C GLY A 86 -8.11 -1.20 0.34
N ALA A 87 -7.48 -0.02 0.30
CA ALA A 87 -6.18 0.22 0.90
C ALA A 87 -6.19 0.07 2.42
N LEU A 88 -7.24 0.57 3.09
CA LEU A 88 -7.41 0.44 4.54
C LEU A 88 -7.66 -1.02 4.95
N ILE A 89 -8.57 -1.72 4.27
CA ILE A 89 -8.86 -3.15 4.52
C ILE A 89 -7.61 -4.00 4.28
N SER A 90 -6.90 -3.73 3.19
CA SER A 90 -5.61 -4.34 2.86
C SER A 90 -4.59 -4.15 3.98
N ALA A 91 -4.41 -2.92 4.49
CA ALA A 91 -3.49 -2.64 5.59
C ALA A 91 -3.89 -3.35 6.88
N MET A 92 -5.20 -3.46 7.18
CA MET A 92 -5.68 -4.21 8.34
C MET A 92 -5.42 -5.71 8.20
N ALA A 93 -5.74 -6.30 7.04
CA ALA A 93 -5.49 -7.72 6.75
C ALA A 93 -4.00 -8.05 6.83
N ALA A 94 -3.16 -7.21 6.24
CA ALA A 94 -1.70 -7.34 6.28
C ALA A 94 -1.17 -7.31 7.72
N HIS A 95 -1.67 -6.38 8.55
CA HIS A 95 -1.29 -6.34 9.96
C HIS A 95 -1.75 -7.57 10.74
N MET A 96 -2.99 -8.04 10.54
CA MET A 96 -3.52 -9.21 11.24
C MET A 96 -2.70 -10.46 10.94
N ILE A 97 -2.48 -10.74 9.65
CA ILE A 97 -1.71 -11.92 9.22
C ILE A 97 -0.21 -11.74 9.53
N GLY A 98 0.33 -10.54 9.35
CA GLY A 98 1.70 -10.23 9.73
C GLY A 98 1.95 -10.39 11.23
N GLN A 99 0.94 -10.21 12.09
CA GLN A 99 1.05 -10.46 13.52
C GLN A 99 0.94 -11.95 13.87
N SER A 100 0.03 -12.69 13.22
CA SER A 100 -0.12 -14.13 13.47
C SER A 100 1.11 -14.93 13.05
N LEU A 101 1.82 -14.47 12.01
CA LEU A 101 3.02 -15.12 11.47
C LEU A 101 4.34 -14.60 12.07
N ARG A 102 4.32 -13.84 13.18
CA ARG A 102 5.56 -13.31 13.79
C ARG A 102 6.53 -14.41 14.24
N LYS A 103 6.01 -15.58 14.61
CA LYS A 103 6.81 -16.70 15.14
C LYS A 103 7.33 -17.66 14.05
N THR A 104 6.84 -17.54 12.82
CA THR A 104 7.16 -18.45 11.70
C THR A 104 8.29 -17.93 10.80
N GLY A 105 8.91 -16.81 11.15
CA GLY A 105 10.07 -16.24 10.47
C GLY A 105 9.75 -15.07 9.53
N THR A 106 10.76 -14.23 9.26
CA THR A 106 10.59 -12.94 8.56
C THR A 106 10.04 -13.08 7.14
N ILE A 107 10.44 -14.13 6.41
CA ILE A 107 9.97 -14.36 5.03
C ILE A 107 8.49 -14.78 5.03
N ALA A 108 8.11 -15.73 5.88
CA ALA A 108 6.73 -16.18 6.01
C ALA A 108 5.81 -15.03 6.46
N GLN A 109 6.28 -14.21 7.40
CA GLN A 109 5.58 -13.02 7.84
C GLN A 109 5.36 -12.00 6.71
N ALA A 110 6.43 -11.65 5.97
CA ALA A 110 6.34 -10.69 4.88
C ALA A 110 5.48 -11.21 3.72
N GLY A 111 5.63 -12.48 3.36
CA GLY A 111 4.82 -13.14 2.33
C GLY A 111 3.34 -13.21 2.71
N GLY A 112 3.04 -13.62 3.94
CA GLY A 112 1.67 -13.68 4.44
C GLY A 112 1.01 -12.31 4.53
N ALA A 113 1.73 -11.29 5.01
CA ALA A 113 1.24 -9.92 5.02
C ALA A 113 0.94 -9.40 3.60
N PHE A 114 1.80 -9.72 2.63
CA PHE A 114 1.59 -9.36 1.23
C PHE A 114 0.36 -10.04 0.60
N VAL A 115 0.23 -11.36 0.78
CA VAL A 115 -0.93 -12.10 0.26
C VAL A 115 -2.23 -11.58 0.90
N ALA A 116 -2.23 -11.35 2.21
CA ALA A 116 -3.38 -10.82 2.92
C ALA A 116 -3.76 -9.41 2.44
N ALA A 117 -2.77 -8.54 2.21
CA ALA A 117 -2.96 -7.21 1.64
C ALA A 117 -3.64 -7.29 0.27
N PHE A 118 -3.08 -8.11 -0.64
CA PHE A 118 -3.59 -8.26 -2.00
C PHE A 118 -5.02 -8.80 -2.03
N VAL A 119 -5.29 -9.85 -1.27
CA VAL A 119 -6.64 -10.44 -1.16
C VAL A 119 -7.62 -9.46 -0.55
N GLY A 120 -7.25 -8.78 0.54
CA GLY A 120 -8.09 -7.77 1.19
C GLY A 120 -8.46 -6.62 0.25
N PHE A 121 -7.50 -6.11 -0.52
CA PHE A 121 -7.75 -5.08 -1.52
C PHE A 121 -8.71 -5.58 -2.62
N LYS A 122 -8.44 -6.78 -3.15
CA LYS A 122 -9.25 -7.37 -4.22
C LYS A 122 -10.68 -7.69 -3.80
N ALA A 123 -10.90 -8.08 -2.55
CA ALA A 123 -12.23 -8.30 -2.02
C ALA A 123 -13.09 -7.03 -2.06
N VAL A 124 -12.53 -5.87 -1.66
CA VAL A 124 -13.25 -4.59 -1.72
C VAL A 124 -13.53 -4.18 -3.17
N VAL A 125 -12.54 -4.31 -4.05
CA VAL A 125 -12.72 -4.03 -5.49
C VAL A 125 -13.79 -4.93 -6.10
N LEU A 126 -13.87 -6.19 -5.69
CA LEU A 126 -14.87 -7.15 -6.18
C LEU A 126 -16.27 -6.71 -5.78
N VAL A 127 -16.48 -6.34 -4.52
CA VAL A 127 -17.76 -5.83 -4.04
C VAL A 127 -18.20 -4.62 -4.86
N THR A 128 -17.32 -3.63 -5.06
CA THR A 128 -17.66 -2.46 -5.89
C THR A 128 -17.93 -2.81 -7.35
N THR A 129 -17.14 -3.71 -7.93
CA THR A 129 -17.31 -4.19 -9.32
C THR A 129 -18.70 -4.78 -9.51
N LEU A 130 -19.15 -5.62 -8.56
CA LEU A 130 -20.49 -6.21 -8.57
C LEU A 130 -21.60 -5.17 -8.35
N MET A 131 -21.35 -4.12 -7.55
CA MET A 131 -22.32 -3.06 -7.31
C MET A 131 -22.51 -2.11 -8.49
N LEU A 132 -21.44 -1.81 -9.23
CA LEU A 132 -21.44 -0.87 -10.37
C LEU A 132 -21.59 -1.57 -11.72
N ASP A 133 -21.60 -2.91 -11.75
CA ASP A 133 -21.54 -3.73 -12.97
C ASP A 133 -20.41 -3.31 -13.93
N SER A 134 -19.28 -2.84 -13.40
CA SER A 134 -18.17 -2.29 -14.17
C SER A 134 -16.82 -2.70 -13.57
N GLY A 135 -15.78 -2.82 -14.40
CA GLY A 135 -14.44 -3.19 -13.93
C GLY A 135 -14.16 -4.69 -13.85
N HIS A 136 -15.04 -5.55 -14.39
CA HIS A 136 -14.90 -7.01 -14.44
C HIS A 136 -13.55 -7.50 -15.01
N GLY A 137 -12.99 -6.78 -15.98
CA GLY A 137 -11.68 -7.10 -16.56
C GLY A 137 -10.53 -7.13 -15.54
N ALA A 138 -10.69 -6.47 -14.39
CA ALA A 138 -9.71 -6.52 -13.29
C ALA A 138 -9.62 -7.88 -12.59
N PHE A 139 -10.55 -8.80 -12.87
CA PHE A 139 -10.61 -10.16 -12.30
C PHE A 139 -10.28 -11.26 -13.30
N ALA A 140 -9.92 -10.91 -14.54
CA ALA A 140 -9.34 -11.88 -15.46
C ALA A 140 -8.06 -12.48 -14.85
N ALA A 141 -7.88 -13.80 -14.98
CA ALA A 141 -6.80 -14.53 -14.29
C ALA A 141 -5.41 -13.99 -14.66
N ASP A 142 -5.21 -13.62 -15.92
CA ASP A 142 -3.97 -13.04 -16.42
C ASP A 142 -3.71 -11.64 -15.85
N VAL A 143 -4.76 -10.82 -15.71
CA VAL A 143 -4.69 -9.49 -15.08
C VAL A 143 -4.36 -9.62 -13.60
N LEU A 144 -5.02 -10.54 -12.88
CA LEU A 144 -4.74 -10.82 -11.46
C LEU A 144 -3.31 -11.27 -11.24
N ALA A 145 -2.81 -12.21 -12.06
CA ALA A 145 -1.45 -12.70 -11.96
C ALA A 145 -0.42 -11.58 -12.21
N ARG A 146 -0.61 -10.78 -13.27
CA ARG A 146 0.27 -9.63 -13.56
C ARG A 146 0.25 -8.62 -12.42
N GLN A 147 -0.93 -8.29 -11.88
CA GLN A 147 -1.06 -7.37 -10.75
C GLN A 147 -0.40 -7.92 -9.48
N PHE A 148 -0.56 -9.21 -9.19
CA PHE A 148 0.07 -9.86 -8.04
C PHE A 148 1.59 -9.80 -8.13
N VAL A 149 2.17 -10.25 -9.25
CA VAL A 149 3.62 -10.24 -9.48
C VAL A 149 4.17 -8.81 -9.40
N ARG A 150 3.52 -7.86 -10.08
CA ARG A 150 3.95 -6.46 -10.07
C ARG A 150 3.90 -5.85 -8.67
N ASN A 151 2.82 -6.05 -7.91
CA ASN A 151 2.76 -5.59 -6.52
C ASN A 151 3.84 -6.25 -5.65
N GLY A 152 4.15 -7.53 -5.91
CA GLY A 152 5.20 -8.26 -5.20
C GLY A 152 6.59 -7.67 -5.47
N LEU A 153 6.90 -7.35 -6.73
CA LEU A 153 8.16 -6.69 -7.10
C LEU A 153 8.29 -5.30 -6.46
N ILE A 154 7.21 -4.51 -6.47
CA ILE A 154 7.21 -3.19 -5.83
C ILE A 154 7.40 -3.33 -4.33
N PHE A 155 6.70 -4.28 -3.69
CA PHE A 155 6.86 -4.55 -2.27
C PHE A 155 8.30 -4.93 -1.92
N ALA A 156 8.91 -5.83 -2.69
CA ALA A 156 10.32 -6.20 -2.52
C ALA A 156 11.24 -4.98 -2.68
N GLY A 157 11.01 -4.14 -3.69
CA GLY A 157 11.76 -2.90 -3.91
C GLY A 157 11.63 -1.91 -2.75
N LEU A 158 10.42 -1.74 -2.21
CA LEU A 158 10.16 -0.88 -1.05
C LEU A 158 10.83 -1.42 0.23
N LEU A 159 10.86 -2.75 0.43
CA LEU A 159 11.61 -3.36 1.53
C LEU A 159 13.11 -3.11 1.41
N VAL A 160 13.67 -3.26 0.20
CA VAL A 160 15.08 -2.95 -0.07
C VAL A 160 15.36 -1.48 0.21
N LEU A 161 14.50 -0.57 -0.27
CA LEU A 161 14.62 0.86 0.00
C LEU A 161 14.56 1.16 1.50
N GLN A 162 13.58 0.59 2.23
CA GLN A 162 13.46 0.77 3.67
C GLN A 162 14.72 0.28 4.42
N ARG A 163 15.30 -0.85 4.01
CA ARG A 163 16.56 -1.33 4.58
C ARG A 163 17.74 -0.43 4.24
N GLY A 164 17.83 0.05 3.00
CA GLY A 164 18.86 1.00 2.58
C GLY A 164 18.82 2.30 3.37
N LEU A 165 17.62 2.88 3.55
CA LEU A 165 17.40 4.08 4.38
C LEU A 165 17.85 3.85 5.83
N ALA A 166 17.63 2.66 6.39
CA ALA A 166 18.07 2.32 7.74
C ALA A 166 19.59 2.25 7.86
N VAL A 167 20.29 1.78 6.83
CA VAL A 167 21.76 1.67 6.80
C VAL A 167 22.42 3.05 6.75
N ILE A 168 21.85 4.00 6.01
CA ILE A 168 22.39 5.37 5.88
C ILE A 168 21.94 6.32 7.02
N GLY A 169 21.33 5.78 8.08
CA GLY A 169 20.94 6.56 9.26
C GLY A 169 19.72 7.46 9.07
N LEU A 170 19.00 7.33 7.94
CA LEU A 170 17.77 8.07 7.74
C LEU A 170 16.63 7.52 8.61
N PRO A 171 15.69 8.37 9.05
CA PRO A 171 14.59 7.95 9.88
C PRO A 171 13.73 6.86 9.23
N THR A 172 13.93 5.62 9.67
CA THR A 172 13.03 4.50 9.36
C THR A 172 12.16 4.21 10.56
N LEU A 173 10.88 3.86 10.34
CA LEU A 173 10.11 3.18 11.36
C LEU A 173 10.77 1.81 11.58
N ARG A 174 11.70 1.72 12.54
CA ARG A 174 12.31 0.45 12.93
C ARG A 174 11.18 -0.49 13.36
N PRO A 175 11.05 -1.69 12.77
CA PRO A 175 10.23 -2.73 13.37
C PRO A 175 10.77 -3.00 14.78
N ALA A 176 9.87 -3.22 15.75
CA ALA A 176 10.21 -3.51 17.15
C ALA A 176 10.80 -4.93 17.33
N HIS A 177 11.60 -5.39 16.36
CA HIS A 177 12.29 -6.66 16.33
C HIS A 177 13.79 -6.37 16.27
N ALA A 178 14.31 -5.90 17.40
CA ALA A 178 15.64 -6.26 17.85
C ALA A 178 15.44 -7.22 19.02
#